data_AF-A0A1Q5N5L0-F1
#
_entry.id   AF-A0A1Q5N5L0-F1
#
_cell.length_a   1.000
_cell.length_b   1.000
_cell.length_c   1.000
_cell.angle_alpha   90.00
_cell.angle_beta   90.00
_cell.angle_gamma   90.00
#
_symmetry.space_group_name_H-M   'P 1'
#
loop_
_entity.id
_entity.type
_entity.pdbx_description
1 polymer ?
#
loop_
_entity_poly.entity_id
_entity_poly.type
_entity_poly.pdbx_seq_one_letter_code
_entity_poly.pdbx_strand_id
1 'polypeptide(L)'
;MDMQRIVAVLAEEAEQQIQDGVWELAPKERALAREVEAGLRDAVGPPDTQETLPQIDRLEHLRETLAVLAISLARTHGRLAWFLSGAIHALEPVLRWRALPAGHGGTFGTVLPAPDEYTEAEEAVRRLQDTLTRITAV
;
A
#
# COMPACT_ATOMS: atom_id res chain seq x y z
N MET A 1 10.33 -11.57 4.36
CA MET A 1 10.89 -10.48 3.55
C MET A 1 10.28 -9.21 4.08
N ASP A 2 11.10 -8.20 4.29
CA ASP A 2 10.71 -6.86 4.74
C ASP A 2 9.78 -6.20 3.68
N MET A 3 8.68 -5.63 4.14
CA MET A 3 7.63 -5.03 3.30
C MET A 3 8.19 -3.90 2.43
N GLN A 4 9.11 -3.10 2.98
CA GLN A 4 9.76 -2.03 2.26
C GLN A 4 10.58 -2.55 1.10
N ARG A 5 11.26 -3.69 1.29
CA ARG A 5 12.06 -4.30 0.23
C ARG A 5 11.18 -4.76 -0.94
N ILE A 6 10.03 -5.36 -0.66
CA ILE A 6 9.10 -5.81 -1.71
C ILE A 6 8.57 -4.60 -2.47
N VAL A 7 8.13 -3.55 -1.76
CA VAL A 7 7.63 -2.32 -2.39
C VAL A 7 8.72 -1.60 -3.17
N ALA A 8 9.96 -1.56 -2.68
CA ALA A 8 11.08 -0.96 -3.38
C ALA A 8 11.35 -1.63 -4.72
N VAL A 9 11.42 -2.96 -4.74
CA VAL A 9 11.61 -3.74 -5.97
C VAL A 9 10.46 -3.52 -6.94
N LEU A 10 9.22 -3.53 -6.44
CA LEU A 10 8.02 -3.29 -7.23
C LEU A 10 8.00 -1.88 -7.85
N ALA A 11 8.42 -0.87 -7.08
CA ALA A 11 8.52 0.51 -7.51
C ALA A 11 9.57 0.68 -8.61
N GLU A 12 10.76 0.11 -8.41
CA GLU A 12 11.85 0.14 -9.38
C GLU A 12 11.43 -0.54 -10.70
N GLU A 13 10.78 -1.70 -10.63
CA GLU A 13 10.29 -2.41 -11.81
C GLU A 13 9.23 -1.59 -12.57
N ALA A 14 8.27 -1.00 -11.85
CA ALA A 14 7.24 -0.17 -12.44
C ALA A 14 7.84 1.01 -13.20
N GLU A 15 8.73 1.77 -12.54
CA GLU A 15 9.37 2.94 -13.12
C GLU A 15 10.23 2.57 -14.34
N GLN A 16 11.00 1.48 -14.26
CA GLN A 16 11.82 1.00 -15.37
C GLN A 16 10.96 0.63 -16.58
N GLN A 17 9.84 -0.08 -16.38
CA GLN A 17 8.94 -0.44 -17.49
C GLN A 17 8.32 0.77 -18.18
N ILE A 18 8.03 1.86 -17.46
CA ILE A 18 7.59 3.13 -18.07
C ILE A 18 8.72 3.76 -18.89
N GLN A 19 9.92 3.86 -18.30
CA GLN A 19 11.08 4.49 -18.93
C GLN A 19 11.49 3.77 -20.22
N ASP A 20 11.41 2.44 -20.23
CA ASP A 20 11.73 1.60 -21.39
C ASP A 20 10.61 1.56 -22.44
N GLY A 21 9.47 2.22 -22.20
CA GLY A 21 8.30 2.18 -23.08
C GLY A 21 7.61 0.81 -23.14
N VAL A 22 7.99 -0.12 -22.27
CA VAL A 22 7.37 -1.46 -22.16
C VAL A 22 5.95 -1.34 -21.61
N TRP A 23 5.74 -0.40 -20.70
CA TRP A 23 4.45 -0.06 -20.14
C TRP A 23 4.05 1.36 -20.53
N GLU A 24 3.13 1.47 -21.48
CA GLU A 24 2.47 2.74 -21.81
C GLU A 24 1.15 2.85 -21.02
N LEU A 25 1.05 3.82 -20.10
CA LEU A 25 -0.21 4.03 -19.37
C LEU A 25 -1.27 4.61 -20.30
N ALA A 26 -2.34 3.85 -20.52
CA ALA A 26 -3.53 4.39 -21.18
C ALA A 26 -4.15 5.52 -20.34
N PRO A 27 -4.87 6.49 -20.94
CA PRO A 27 -5.48 7.60 -20.20
C PRO A 27 -6.37 7.16 -19.02
N LYS A 28 -7.10 6.05 -19.18
CA LYS A 28 -7.94 5.45 -18.12
C LYS A 28 -7.11 4.88 -16.97
N GLU A 29 -5.99 4.21 -17.28
CA GLU A 29 -5.07 3.69 -16.27
C GLU A 29 -4.39 4.82 -15.52
N ARG A 30 -3.99 5.88 -16.22
CA ARG A 30 -3.41 7.08 -15.59
C ARG A 30 -4.40 7.77 -14.63
N ALA A 31 -5.67 7.86 -15.02
CA ALA A 31 -6.73 8.38 -14.15
C ALA A 31 -6.91 7.49 -12.90
N LEU A 32 -7.00 6.17 -13.09
CA LEU A 32 -7.14 5.24 -11.97
C LEU A 32 -5.92 5.25 -11.04
N ALA A 33 -4.70 5.31 -11.59
CA ALA A 33 -3.49 5.38 -10.78
C ALA A 33 -3.45 6.66 -9.93
N ARG A 34 -3.96 7.79 -10.44
CA ARG A 34 -4.13 9.02 -9.64
C ARG A 34 -5.23 8.89 -8.59
N GLU A 35 -6.34 8.22 -8.89
CA GLU A 35 -7.38 7.91 -7.89
C GLU A 35 -6.82 7.04 -6.76
N VAL A 36 -6.03 6.02 -7.08
CA VAL A 36 -5.36 5.17 -6.09
C VAL A 36 -4.43 6.02 -5.23
N GLU A 37 -3.55 6.79 -5.87
CA GLU A 37 -2.58 7.65 -5.22
C GLU A 37 -3.24 8.59 -4.20
N ALA A 38 -4.33 9.27 -4.60
CA ALA A 38 -5.12 10.11 -3.71
C ALA A 38 -5.72 9.33 -2.54
N GLY A 39 -6.32 8.16 -2.81
CA GLY A 39 -6.89 7.31 -1.75
C GLY A 39 -5.85 6.80 -0.75
N LEU A 40 -4.64 6.46 -1.21
CA LEU A 40 -3.54 6.08 -0.33
C LEU A 40 -3.07 7.26 0.54
N ARG A 41 -3.01 8.47 -0.05
CA ARG A 41 -2.63 9.69 0.67
C ARG A 41 -3.66 10.03 1.74
N ASP A 42 -4.94 9.91 1.42
CA ASP A 42 -6.03 10.19 2.37
C ASP A 42 -6.01 9.20 3.55
N ALA A 43 -5.71 7.92 3.29
CA ALA A 43 -5.69 6.88 4.32
C ALA A 43 -4.52 7.02 5.32
N VAL A 44 -3.27 7.10 4.87
CA VAL A 44 -2.08 7.10 5.78
C VAL A 44 -1.69 8.51 6.23
N GLY A 45 -2.12 9.55 5.50
CA GLY A 45 -1.84 10.94 5.85
C GLY A 45 -0.35 11.29 5.97
N PRO A 46 -0.02 12.48 6.51
CA PRO A 46 1.36 12.90 6.77
C PRO A 46 2.02 12.07 7.88
N PRO A 47 3.35 11.82 7.82
CA PRO A 47 4.10 11.07 8.84
C PRO A 47 3.86 11.58 10.26
N ASP A 48 4.03 12.88 10.49
CA ASP A 48 3.91 13.49 11.82
C ASP A 48 2.52 13.26 12.45
N THR A 49 1.46 13.27 11.63
CA THR A 49 0.11 12.99 12.10
C THR A 49 -0.02 11.52 12.46
N GLN A 50 0.42 10.63 11.56
CA GLN A 50 0.24 9.19 11.67
C GLN A 50 0.99 8.59 12.86
N GLU A 51 2.20 9.09 13.17
CA GLU A 51 3.00 8.63 14.32
C GLU A 51 2.35 8.96 15.68
N THR A 52 1.53 10.02 15.74
CA THR A 52 0.83 10.42 16.97
C THR A 52 -0.46 9.65 17.22
N LEU A 53 -0.92 8.86 16.24
CA LEU A 53 -2.17 8.13 16.35
C LEU A 53 -2.06 6.91 17.28
N PRO A 54 -3.15 6.57 17.99
CA PRO A 54 -3.31 5.26 18.60
C PRO A 54 -3.09 4.12 17.60
N GLN A 55 -2.51 3.00 18.07
CA GLN A 55 -2.21 1.84 17.21
C GLN A 55 -3.44 1.25 16.51
N ILE A 56 -4.63 1.41 17.10
CA ILE A 56 -5.88 0.96 16.49
C ILE A 56 -6.23 1.80 15.25
N ASP A 57 -6.05 3.11 15.34
CA ASP A 57 -6.32 4.04 14.23
C ASP A 57 -5.26 3.87 13.13
N ARG A 58 -3.98 3.69 13.50
CA ARG A 58 -2.91 3.35 12.53
C ARG A 58 -3.23 2.06 11.77
N LEU A 59 -3.73 1.04 12.48
CA LEU A 59 -4.13 -0.23 11.86
C LEU A 59 -5.36 -0.06 10.94
N GLU A 60 -6.32 0.78 11.33
CA GLU A 60 -7.48 1.10 10.52
C GLU A 60 -7.06 1.76 9.19
N HIS A 61 -6.22 2.78 9.25
CA HIS A 61 -5.68 3.48 8.06
C HIS A 61 -4.91 2.54 7.11
N LEU A 62 -4.08 1.64 7.65
CA LEU A 62 -3.37 0.65 6.83
C LEU A 62 -4.32 -0.37 6.19
N ARG A 63 -5.45 -0.70 6.83
CA ARG A 63 -6.48 -1.56 6.24
C ARG A 63 -7.32 -0.84 5.21
N GLU A 64 -7.59 0.45 5.39
CA GLU A 64 -8.23 1.30 4.39
C GLU A 64 -7.37 1.38 3.12
N THR A 65 -6.05 1.53 3.27
CA THR A 65 -5.09 1.43 2.16
C THR A 65 -5.27 0.14 1.36
N LEU A 66 -5.35 -1.02 2.04
CA LEU A 66 -5.61 -2.30 1.38
C LEU A 66 -6.96 -2.33 0.65
N ALA A 67 -8.00 -1.69 1.20
CA ALA A 67 -9.30 -1.57 0.55
C ALA A 67 -9.22 -0.72 -0.73
N VAL A 68 -8.53 0.42 -0.69
CA VAL A 68 -8.29 1.28 -1.87
C VAL A 68 -7.59 0.49 -2.98
N LEU A 69 -6.54 -0.26 -2.65
CA LEU A 69 -5.81 -1.08 -3.60
C LEU A 69 -6.68 -2.19 -4.18
N ALA A 70 -7.44 -2.92 -3.34
CA ALA A 70 -8.28 -4.03 -3.77
C ALA A 70 -9.44 -3.57 -4.69
N ILE A 71 -10.10 -2.46 -4.34
CA ILE A 71 -11.16 -1.88 -5.17
C ILE A 71 -10.60 -1.45 -6.53
N SER A 72 -9.43 -0.84 -6.54
CA SER A 72 -8.79 -0.36 -7.77
C SER A 72 -8.30 -1.52 -8.65
N LEU A 73 -7.73 -2.56 -8.04
CA LEU A 73 -7.37 -3.80 -8.72
C LEU A 73 -8.57 -4.43 -9.42
N ALA A 74 -9.74 -4.47 -8.77
CA ALA A 74 -10.96 -5.01 -9.35
C ALA A 74 -11.46 -4.22 -10.59
N ARG A 75 -11.03 -2.96 -10.75
CA ARG A 75 -11.42 -2.06 -11.85
C ARG A 75 -10.44 -2.05 -13.02
N THR A 76 -9.32 -2.78 -12.93
CA THR A 76 -8.25 -2.72 -13.92
C THR A 76 -7.67 -4.08 -14.27
N HIS A 77 -6.96 -4.12 -15.40
CA HIS A 77 -6.25 -5.29 -15.90
C HIS A 77 -4.83 -4.88 -16.32
N GLY A 78 -4.04 -5.83 -16.82
CA GLY A 78 -2.70 -5.55 -17.33
C GLY A 78 -1.68 -5.16 -16.25
N ARG A 79 -0.70 -4.33 -16.63
CA ARG A 79 0.45 -4.00 -15.77
C ARG A 79 0.08 -3.20 -14.54
N LEU A 80 -0.90 -2.30 -14.63
CA LEU A 80 -1.42 -1.61 -13.45
C LEU A 80 -2.04 -2.61 -12.46
N ALA A 81 -2.78 -3.60 -12.95
CA ALA A 81 -3.30 -4.66 -12.08
C ALA A 81 -2.18 -5.48 -11.42
N TRP A 82 -1.13 -5.82 -12.16
CA TRP A 82 0.02 -6.54 -11.61
C TRP A 82 0.74 -5.72 -10.53
N PHE A 83 0.95 -4.42 -10.77
CA PHE A 83 1.52 -3.51 -9.79
C PHE A 83 0.67 -3.44 -8.51
N LEU A 84 -0.64 -3.20 -8.64
CA LEU A 84 -1.54 -3.12 -7.48
C LEU A 84 -1.64 -4.46 -6.73
N SER A 85 -1.63 -5.59 -7.44
CA SER A 85 -1.58 -6.93 -6.84
C SER A 85 -0.29 -7.16 -6.06
N GLY A 86 0.86 -6.72 -6.60
CA GLY A 86 2.14 -6.75 -5.90
C GLY A 86 2.15 -5.92 -4.62
N ALA A 87 1.54 -4.73 -4.66
CA ALA A 87 1.38 -3.87 -3.49
C ALA A 87 0.52 -4.52 -2.41
N ILE A 88 -0.63 -5.12 -2.77
CA ILE A 88 -1.48 -5.88 -1.84
C ILE A 88 -0.70 -7.05 -1.23
N HIS A 89 0.09 -7.76 -2.03
CA HIS A 89 0.90 -8.87 -1.54
C HIS A 89 1.94 -8.41 -0.51
N ALA A 90 2.60 -7.26 -0.74
CA ALA A 90 3.54 -6.69 0.21
C ALA A 90 2.86 -6.32 1.54
N LEU A 91 1.66 -5.74 1.47
CA LEU A 91 0.88 -5.27 2.62
C LEU A 91 0.04 -6.37 3.31
N GLU A 92 -0.04 -7.59 2.76
CA GLU A 92 -0.85 -8.69 3.30
C GLU A 92 -0.67 -8.93 4.81
N PRO A 93 0.55 -8.84 5.40
CA PRO A 93 0.73 -9.04 6.83
C PRO A 93 -0.17 -8.16 7.72
N VAL A 94 -0.49 -6.94 7.28
CA VAL A 94 -1.37 -5.98 7.97
C VAL A 94 -2.76 -6.59 8.26
N LEU A 95 -3.26 -7.46 7.38
CA LEU A 95 -4.56 -8.10 7.57
C LEU A 95 -4.61 -8.96 8.85
N ARG A 96 -3.46 -9.50 9.26
CA ARG A 96 -3.33 -10.35 10.44
C ARG A 96 -2.99 -9.57 11.70
N TRP A 97 -2.76 -8.26 11.62
CA TRP A 97 -2.45 -7.48 12.80
C TRP A 97 -3.68 -7.28 13.70
N ARG A 98 -3.45 -7.16 15.00
CA ARG A 98 -4.44 -6.69 15.97
C ARG A 98 -3.83 -5.54 16.77
N ALA A 99 -4.66 -4.57 17.15
CA ALA A 99 -4.23 -3.43 17.97
C ALA A 99 -4.43 -3.67 19.48
N LEU A 100 -5.20 -4.69 19.86
CA LEU A 100 -5.50 -5.00 21.25
C LEU A 100 -4.87 -6.34 21.66
N PRO A 101 -4.46 -6.50 22.92
CA PRO A 101 -4.05 -7.79 23.45
C PRO A 101 -5.13 -8.84 23.27
N ALA A 102 -4.72 -10.08 23.02
CA ALA A 102 -5.65 -11.19 23.02
C ALA A 102 -6.23 -11.36 24.43
N GLY A 103 -7.55 -11.49 24.53
CA GLY A 103 -8.20 -11.99 25.74
C GLY A 103 -7.95 -13.50 25.91
N HIS A 104 -8.84 -14.17 26.65
CA HIS A 104 -8.79 -15.63 26.79
C HIS A 104 -9.45 -16.28 25.55
N GLY A 105 -8.66 -16.91 24.68
CA GLY A 105 -9.19 -17.65 23.52
C GLY A 105 -8.28 -17.63 22.29
N GLY A 106 -8.77 -18.21 21.18
CA GLY A 106 -8.08 -18.20 19.90
C GLY A 106 -8.13 -16.81 19.23
N THR A 107 -7.06 -16.43 18.54
CA THR A 107 -6.88 -15.09 17.96
C THR A 107 -7.11 -15.04 16.44
N PHE A 108 -7.67 -16.11 15.85
CA PHE A 108 -7.79 -16.28 14.40
C PHE A 108 -6.45 -16.12 13.65
N GLY A 109 -5.33 -16.46 14.28
CA GLY A 109 -4.00 -16.30 13.69
C GLY A 109 -3.51 -14.85 13.65
N THR A 110 -4.17 -13.92 14.34
CA THR A 110 -3.70 -12.53 14.42
C THR A 110 -2.44 -12.40 15.27
N VAL A 111 -1.68 -11.33 15.04
CA VAL A 111 -0.44 -11.00 15.72
C VAL A 111 -0.47 -9.55 16.22
N LEU A 112 0.21 -9.29 17.35
CA LEU A 112 0.47 -7.92 17.77
C LEU A 112 1.73 -7.45 17.04
N PRO A 113 1.64 -6.50 16.10
CA PRO A 113 2.82 -5.95 15.46
C PRO A 113 3.64 -5.13 16.47
N ALA A 114 4.96 -5.09 16.26
CA ALA A 114 5.85 -4.15 16.92
C ALA A 114 5.55 -2.72 16.41
N PRO A 115 5.82 -1.67 17.21
CA PRO A 115 5.65 -0.29 16.77
C PRO A 115 6.37 0.04 15.45
N ASP A 116 7.56 -0.52 15.25
CA ASP A 116 8.36 -0.30 14.04
C ASP A 116 7.71 -0.93 12.79
N GLU A 117 6.95 -2.02 12.93
CA GLU A 117 6.24 -2.65 11.80
C GLU A 117 5.14 -1.73 11.26
N TYR A 118 4.46 -0.95 12.11
CA TYR A 118 3.51 0.07 11.64
C TYR A 118 4.21 1.12 10.79
N THR A 119 5.34 1.64 11.27
CA THR A 119 6.11 2.66 10.55
C THR A 119 6.64 2.10 9.23
N GLU A 120 7.14 0.86 9.23
CA GLU A 120 7.58 0.15 8.03
C GLU A 120 6.46 0.09 6.98
N ALA A 121 5.25 -0.27 7.39
CA ALA A 121 4.10 -0.36 6.48
C ALA A 121 3.64 1.00 5.96
N GLU A 122 3.62 2.03 6.80
CA GLU A 122 3.26 3.38 6.40
C GLU A 122 4.27 3.98 5.42
N GLU A 123 5.56 3.74 5.63
CA GLU A 123 6.62 4.12 4.69
C GLU A 123 6.51 3.37 3.37
N ALA A 124 6.17 2.07 3.41
CA ALA A 124 5.89 1.30 2.21
C ALA A 124 4.69 1.89 1.42
N VAL A 125 3.61 2.30 2.10
CA VAL A 125 2.48 2.97 1.46
C VAL A 125 2.88 4.31 0.85
N ARG A 126 3.66 5.14 1.55
CA ARG A 126 4.17 6.41 1.01
C ARG A 126 5.03 6.20 -0.23
N ARG A 127 5.86 5.15 -0.25
CA ARG A 127 6.65 4.81 -1.43
C ARG A 127 5.77 4.40 -2.62
N LEU A 128 4.66 3.70 -2.38
CA LEU A 128 3.67 3.41 -3.43
C LEU A 128 3.02 4.69 -3.97
N GLN A 129 2.66 5.65 -3.10
CA GLN A 129 2.13 6.96 -3.51
C GLN A 129 3.12 7.71 -4.42
N ASP A 130 4.40 7.74 -4.03
CA ASP A 130 5.46 8.37 -4.81
C ASP A 130 5.63 7.72 -6.19
N THR A 131 5.63 6.39 -6.26
CA THR A 131 5.72 5.68 -7.53
C THR A 131 4.50 5.94 -8.41
N LEU A 132 3.28 5.89 -7.87
CA LEU A 132 2.06 6.21 -8.62
C LEU A 132 2.09 7.65 -9.16
N THR A 133 2.60 8.60 -8.37
CA THR A 133 2.82 9.98 -8.80
C THR A 133 3.80 10.04 -9.97
N ARG A 134 4.95 9.34 -9.87
CA ARG A 134 5.98 9.33 -10.92
C ARG A 134 5.49 8.71 -12.23
N ILE A 135 4.88 7.52 -12.20
CA ILE A 135 4.43 6.83 -13.42
C ILE A 135 3.28 7.55 -14.13
N THR A 136 2.54 8.43 -13.43
CA THR A 136 1.42 9.20 -14.01
C THR A 136 1.80 10.61 -14.46
N ALA A 137 3.04 11.04 -14.19
CA ALA A 137 3.58 12.32 -14.63
C ALA A 137 4.18 12.30 -16.05
N VAL A 138 4.41 11.10 -16.60
CA VAL A 138 4.92 10.85 -17.96
C VAL A 138 3.83 11.05 -19.00
#